data_AF-A0A1I2HB84-F1
#
_entry.id   AF-A0A1I2HB84-F1
#
_cell.length_a   1.000
_cell.length_b   1.000
_cell.length_c   1.000
_cell.angle_alpha   90.00
_cell.angle_beta   90.00
_cell.angle_gamma   90.00
#
_symmetry.space_group_name_H-M   'P 1'
#
loop_
_entity.id
_entity.type
_entity.pdbx_description
1 polymer ?
#
loop_
_entity_poly.entity_id
_entity_poly.type
_entity_poly.pdbx_seq_one_letter_code
_entity_poly.pdbx_strand_id
1 'polypeptide(L)' 'MSRARNLAQQQLELPALDEPAGAVDLPEPTPATACARCGWLVLRAEEACPLCHAPKDSKP' A
#
# COMPACT_ATOMS: atom_id res chain seq x y z
N MET A 1 -20.31 -28.89 -34.56
CA MET A 1 -20.01 -28.51 -33.16
C MET A 1 -18.58 -28.00 -33.08
N SER A 2 -18.33 -26.72 -33.35
CA SER A 2 -16.98 -26.15 -33.31
C SER A 2 -17.01 -24.74 -32.70
N ARG A 3 -17.28 -24.67 -31.38
CA ARG A 3 -17.10 -23.45 -30.57
C ARG A 3 -15.79 -23.52 -29.79
N ALA A 4 -14.70 -23.81 -30.49
CA ALA A 4 -13.38 -23.87 -29.87
C ALA A 4 -12.57 -22.62 -30.23
N ARG A 5 -12.28 -21.83 -29.18
CA ARG A 5 -11.11 -20.97 -29.04
C ARG A 5 -10.97 -19.78 -30.00
N ASN A 6 -11.59 -18.67 -29.63
CA ASN A 6 -11.06 -17.33 -29.93
C ASN A 6 -10.92 -16.54 -28.61
N LEU A 7 -10.04 -17.02 -27.73
CA LEU A 7 -9.73 -16.37 -26.45
C LEU A 7 -8.42 -15.54 -26.50
N ALA A 8 -7.77 -15.47 -27.67
CA ALA A 8 -6.43 -14.92 -27.84
C ALA A 8 -6.40 -13.46 -28.34
N GLN A 9 -7.55 -12.79 -28.52
CA GLN A 9 -7.61 -11.43 -29.05
C GLN A 9 -8.36 -10.42 -28.16
N GLN A 10 -8.52 -10.71 -26.88
CA GLN A 10 -8.88 -9.64 -25.94
C GLN A 10 -7.59 -8.97 -25.46
N GLN A 11 -6.97 -8.19 -26.34
CA GLN A 11 -5.98 -7.21 -25.92
C GLN A 11 -6.73 -6.22 -25.02
N LEU A 12 -6.49 -6.27 -23.71
CA LEU A 12 -6.93 -5.21 -22.82
C LEU A 12 -6.17 -3.94 -23.22
N GLU A 13 -6.84 -3.05 -23.94
CA GLU A 13 -6.38 -1.70 -24.17
C GLU A 13 -6.43 -0.99 -22.81
N LEU A 14 -5.29 -0.91 -22.10
CA LEU A 14 -5.19 -0.03 -20.94
C LEU A 14 -5.44 1.41 -21.42
N PRO A 15 -6.37 2.16 -20.81
CA PRO A 15 -6.56 3.55 -21.20
C PRO A 15 -5.25 4.31 -21.00
N ALA A 16 -4.86 5.08 -22.02
CA ALA A 16 -3.71 5.96 -21.92
C ALA A 16 -3.96 6.94 -20.77
N LEU A 17 -3.06 6.97 -19.80
CA LEU A 17 -3.05 7.95 -18.72
C LEU A 17 -2.54 9.29 -19.30
N ASP A 18 -3.40 9.96 -20.07
CA ASP A 18 -3.10 11.19 -20.82
C ASP A 18 -3.48 12.48 -20.05
N GLU A 19 -3.45 12.43 -18.72
CA GLU A 19 -3.50 13.65 -17.90
C GLU A 19 -2.23 13.76 -17.07
N PRO A 20 -1.45 14.86 -17.18
CA PRO A 20 -0.55 15.22 -16.10
C PRO A 20 -1.47 15.45 -14.91
N ALA A 21 -1.49 14.52 -13.97
CA ALA A 21 -2.17 14.70 -12.69
C ALA A 21 -1.74 16.06 -12.16
N GLY A 22 -2.60 17.07 -12.30
CA GLY A 22 -2.32 18.41 -11.84
C GLY A 22 -1.86 18.29 -10.39
N ALA A 23 -0.79 19.00 -10.02
CA ALA A 23 -0.04 18.81 -8.78
C ALA A 23 -0.97 18.38 -7.63
N VAL A 24 -1.05 17.08 -7.41
CA VAL A 24 -1.85 16.54 -6.32
C VAL A 24 -1.07 16.92 -5.09
N ASP A 25 -1.65 17.80 -4.28
CA ASP A 25 -1.11 18.15 -2.97
C ASP A 25 -1.22 16.89 -2.11
N LEU A 26 -0.19 16.05 -2.19
CA LEU A 26 -0.08 14.85 -1.39
C LEU A 26 0.27 15.31 0.03
N PRO A 27 -0.46 14.84 1.06
CA PRO A 27 -0.10 15.15 2.43
C PRO A 27 1.33 14.66 2.69
N GLU A 28 2.08 15.42 3.50
CA GLU A 28 3.43 15.03 3.87
C GLU A 28 3.45 13.60 4.43
N PRO A 29 4.45 12.78 4.05
CA PRO A 29 4.51 11.39 4.51
C PRO A 29 4.59 11.35 6.04
N THR A 30 3.62 10.68 6.66
CA THR A 30 3.64 10.51 8.12
C THR A 30 4.79 9.59 8.52
N PRO A 31 5.68 9.98 9.44
CA PRO A 31 6.81 9.15 9.82
C PRO A 31 6.35 7.88 10.54
N ALA A 32 6.85 6.73 10.10
CA ALA A 32 6.62 5.41 10.70
C ALA A 32 7.93 4.79 11.20
N THR A 33 7.84 3.81 12.10
CA THR A 33 8.98 3.05 12.62
C THR A 33 8.55 1.60 12.85
N ALA A 34 9.46 0.64 12.59
CA ALA A 34 9.16 -0.77 12.81
C ALA A 34 9.09 -1.10 14.31
N CYS A 35 8.07 -1.85 14.72
CA CYS A 35 7.93 -2.34 16.09
C CYS A 35 9.07 -3.32 16.41
N ALA A 36 9.80 -3.08 17.49
CA ALA A 36 10.92 -3.92 17.91
C ALA A 36 10.51 -5.37 18.26
N ARG A 37 9.23 -5.60 18.60
CA ARG A 37 8.73 -6.92 19.00
C ARG A 37 8.24 -7.78 17.83
N CYS A 38 7.53 -7.19 16.86
CA CYS A 38 6.87 -7.94 15.78
C CYS A 38 7.21 -7.46 14.36
N GLY A 39 7.96 -6.37 14.20
CA GLY A 39 8.36 -5.82 12.90
C GLY A 39 7.29 -5.01 12.16
N TRP A 40 6.06 -4.91 12.68
CA TRP A 40 4.99 -4.10 12.07
C TRP A 40 5.38 -2.61 12.00
N LEU A 41 5.03 -1.92 10.92
CA LEU A 41 5.25 -0.46 10.80
C LEU A 41 4.21 0.30 11.63
N VAL A 42 4.68 1.00 12.66
CA VAL A 42 3.88 1.79 13.60
C VAL A 42 4.09 3.26 13.29
N LEU A 43 3.01 4.04 13.18
CA LEU A 43 3.13 5.48 13.00
C LEU A 43 3.70 6.10 14.28
N ARG A 44 4.56 7.12 14.16
CA ARG A 44 5.18 7.75 15.35
C ARG A 44 4.16 8.32 16.34
N ALA A 45 2.94 8.62 15.90
CA ALA A 45 1.86 9.11 16.75
C ALA A 45 1.23 8.02 17.64
N GLU A 46 1.40 6.73 17.30
CA GLU A 46 0.80 5.64 18.08
C GLU A 46 1.64 5.32 19.33
N GLU A 47 0.98 5.21 20.48
CA GLU A 47 1.62 4.88 21.76
C GLU A 47 1.93 3.38 21.92
N ALA A 48 1.27 2.52 21.13
CA ALA A 48 1.48 1.08 21.13
C ALA A 48 1.36 0.49 19.72
N CYS A 49 2.00 -0.65 19.48
CA CYS A 49 1.88 -1.38 18.23
C CYS A 49 0.45 -1.92 18.05
N PRO A 50 -0.26 -1.62 16.95
CA PRO A 50 -1.64 -2.10 16.74
C PRO A 50 -1.73 -3.61 16.52
N LEU A 51 -0.60 -4.27 16.19
CA LEU A 51 -0.57 -5.71 15.95
C LEU A 51 -0.30 -6.52 17.23
N CYS A 52 0.72 -6.13 18.00
CA CYS A 52 1.16 -6.91 19.17
C CYS A 52 0.92 -6.22 20.52
N HIS A 53 0.35 -5.00 20.49
CA HIS A 53 0.08 -4.14 21.64
C HIS A 53 1.31 -3.83 22.51
N ALA A 54 2.53 -4.01 21.97
CA ALA A 54 3.74 -3.59 22.66
C ALA A 54 3.79 -2.05 22.76
N PRO A 55 4.05 -1.48 23.94
CA PRO A 55 4.24 -0.04 24.08
C PRO A 55 5.42 0.45 23.23
N LYS A 56 5.31 1.67 22.71
CA LYS A 56 6.35 2.33 21.90
C LYS A 56 7.69 2.43 22.63
N ASP A 57 7.67 2.65 23.94
CA ASP A 57 8.86 2.79 24.80
C ASP A 57 9.31 1.47 25.44
N SER A 58 8.84 0.33 24.95
CA SER A 58 9.35 -0.98 25.40
C SER A 58 10.76 -1.16 24.87
N LYS A 59 11.74 -0.66 25.63
CA LYS A 59 13.15 -1.01 25.44
C LYS A 59 13.26 -2.54 25.49
N PRO A 60 13.93 -3.18 24.51
CA PRO A 60 14.17 -4.62 24.56
C PRO A 60 14.98 -5.01 25.81
#